data_AF-A0A2N1HN28-F1
#
_entry.id   AF-A0A2N1HN28-F1
#
_cell.length_a   1.000
_cell.length_b   1.000
_cell.length_c   1.000
_cell.angle_alpha   90.00
_cell.angle_beta   90.00
_cell.angle_gamma   90.00
#
_symmetry.space_group_name_H-M   'P 1'
#
loop_
_entity.id
_entity.type
_entity.pdbx_description
1 polymer ?
#
loop_
_entity_poly.entity_id
_entity_poly.type
_entity_poly.pdbx_seq_one_letter_code
_entity_poly.pdbx_strand_id
1 'polypeptide(L)'
;MSNVANIEHSFFAASQEFENAWENPRNTRFELPAPDVNKVLSECYEVGKPVHLTGNMVWDMELKKAWNPANYIPYVVSRDHAWGRYSFDDDSEYFVREIEAKAWIIEDAIGPVFEEVFISHKERRMIFLGRDKLTTETGKTIRTNEYQPLFHVEHGVAGTEDAPLNTWRIVILTENNDPLYHQPFEEMVKAGGLPGFLEIYINRDLDAQLSRK
;
A
#
# COMPACT_ATOMS: atom_id res chain seq x y z
N MET A 1 17.08 34.66 8.80
CA MET A 1 15.64 34.36 8.74
C MET A 1 15.31 33.93 7.33
N SER A 2 14.99 32.65 7.16
CA SER A 2 14.38 32.07 5.96
C SER A 2 13.77 30.75 6.43
N ASN A 3 12.59 30.87 7.03
CA ASN A 3 11.71 29.74 7.29
C ASN A 3 11.32 29.13 5.94
N VAL A 4 12.06 28.11 5.52
CA VAL A 4 11.53 27.15 4.56
C VAL A 4 10.69 26.20 5.39
N ALA A 5 9.39 26.17 5.09
CA ALA A 5 8.38 25.47 5.87
C ALA A 5 8.83 24.04 6.21
N ASN A 6 8.84 23.72 7.50
CA ASN A 6 8.81 22.33 7.96
C ASN A 6 7.51 21.73 7.45
N ILE A 7 7.55 21.10 6.27
CA ILE A 7 6.70 19.94 6.06
C ILE A 7 7.29 18.91 7.01
N GLU A 8 6.58 18.64 8.10
CA GLU A 8 7.04 17.71 9.11
C GLU A 8 7.00 16.31 8.49
N HIS A 9 8.13 15.88 7.91
CA HIS A 9 8.30 14.52 7.40
C HIS A 9 8.33 13.57 8.60
N SER A 10 7.16 13.24 9.13
CA SER A 10 7.01 12.30 10.24
C SER A 10 5.84 11.37 9.96
N PHE A 11 5.93 10.15 10.48
CA PHE A 11 4.83 9.20 10.42
C PHE A 11 3.55 9.75 11.07
N PHE A 12 3.69 10.53 12.16
CA PHE A 12 2.56 11.16 12.84
C PHE A 12 1.83 12.17 11.94
N ALA A 13 2.56 13.09 11.30
CA ALA A 13 1.97 14.07 10.39
C ALA A 13 1.29 13.39 9.19
N ALA A 14 1.93 12.36 8.62
CA ALA A 14 1.34 11.57 7.54
C ALA A 14 0.07 10.83 7.99
N SER A 15 0.05 10.31 9.21
CA SER A 15 -1.14 9.71 9.83
C SER A 15 -2.27 10.72 9.96
N GLN A 16 -1.97 11.93 10.42
CA GLN A 16 -2.98 12.98 10.52
C GLN A 16 -3.52 13.39 9.14
N GLU A 17 -2.67 13.51 8.13
CA GLU A 17 -3.10 13.81 6.76
C GLU A 17 -4.04 12.72 6.22
N PHE A 18 -3.65 11.45 6.39
CA PHE A 18 -4.48 10.31 6.02
C PHE A 18 -5.84 10.34 6.72
N GLU A 19 -5.88 10.47 8.05
CA GLU A 19 -7.13 10.47 8.82
C GLU A 19 -8.02 11.68 8.49
N ASN A 20 -7.43 12.86 8.23
CA ASN A 20 -8.18 14.03 7.78
C ASN A 20 -8.84 13.78 6.41
N ALA A 21 -8.13 13.11 5.49
CA ALA A 21 -8.71 12.71 4.21
C ALA A 21 -9.79 11.63 4.40
N TRP A 22 -9.55 10.65 5.28
CA TRP A 22 -10.47 9.57 5.60
C TRP A 22 -11.79 10.07 6.17
N GLU A 23 -11.75 11.07 7.05
CA GLU A 23 -12.95 11.65 7.68
C GLU A 23 -13.65 12.72 6.83
N ASN A 24 -13.04 13.16 5.73
CA ASN A 24 -13.68 14.10 4.81
C ASN A 24 -14.78 13.40 3.99
N PRO A 25 -16.07 13.77 4.15
CA PRO A 25 -17.19 13.08 3.50
C PRO A 25 -17.25 13.28 1.98
N ARG A 26 -16.44 14.20 1.42
CA ARG A 26 -16.32 14.38 -0.03
C ARG A 26 -15.42 13.35 -0.69
N ASN A 27 -14.54 12.71 0.07
CA ASN A 27 -13.68 11.66 -0.46
C ASN A 27 -14.43 10.33 -0.51
N THR A 28 -14.00 9.44 -1.39
CA THR A 28 -14.44 8.03 -1.37
C THR A 28 -13.45 7.23 -0.54
N ARG A 29 -13.94 6.47 0.45
CA ARG A 29 -13.09 5.67 1.34
C ARG A 29 -13.52 4.22 1.37
N PHE A 30 -12.56 3.32 1.47
CA PHE A 30 -12.82 1.88 1.58
C PHE A 30 -11.82 1.23 2.53
N GLU A 31 -12.31 0.32 3.36
CA GLU A 31 -11.50 -0.53 4.24
C GLU A 31 -11.74 -1.98 3.83
N LEU A 32 -10.66 -2.70 3.49
CA LEU A 32 -10.76 -4.13 3.26
C LEU A 32 -10.92 -4.84 4.62
N PRO A 33 -11.68 -5.95 4.68
CA PRO A 33 -11.60 -6.84 5.83
C PRO A 33 -10.15 -7.20 6.12
N ALA A 34 -9.80 -7.32 7.39
CA ALA A 34 -8.46 -7.73 7.82
C ALA A 34 -8.46 -9.21 8.23
N PRO A 35 -8.43 -10.17 7.26
CA PRO A 35 -8.50 -11.57 7.59
C PRO A 35 -7.23 -12.05 8.28
N ASP A 36 -7.39 -13.07 9.11
CA ASP A 36 -6.26 -13.87 9.59
C ASP A 36 -5.63 -14.61 8.40
N VAL A 37 -4.37 -14.25 8.13
CA VAL A 37 -3.62 -14.74 6.99
C VAL A 37 -3.43 -16.26 7.04
N ASN A 38 -3.16 -16.82 8.22
CA ASN A 38 -2.95 -18.27 8.37
C ASN A 38 -4.26 -19.04 8.25
N LYS A 39 -5.36 -18.46 8.75
CA LYS A 39 -6.70 -19.03 8.56
C LYS A 39 -7.06 -19.11 7.08
N VAL A 40 -6.95 -18.00 6.36
CA VAL A 40 -7.24 -17.96 4.91
C VAL A 40 -6.33 -18.89 4.13
N LEU A 41 -5.03 -18.93 4.47
CA LEU A 41 -4.09 -19.87 3.87
C LEU A 41 -4.56 -21.32 4.02
N SER A 42 -4.99 -21.72 5.22
CA SER A 42 -5.46 -23.08 5.49
C SER A 42 -6.77 -23.44 4.79
N GLU A 43 -7.70 -22.48 4.71
CA GLU A 43 -9.05 -22.69 4.18
C GLU A 43 -9.07 -22.67 2.65
N CYS A 44 -8.32 -21.76 2.02
CA CYS A 44 -8.42 -21.46 0.59
C CYS A 44 -7.30 -22.06 -0.27
N TYR A 45 -6.21 -22.56 0.32
CA TYR A 45 -5.03 -22.99 -0.45
C TYR A 45 -4.55 -24.39 -0.08
N GLU A 46 -3.94 -25.05 -1.05
CA GLU A 46 -3.01 -26.16 -0.88
C GLU A 46 -1.58 -25.63 -0.94
N VAL A 47 -0.74 -26.11 -0.02
CA VAL A 47 0.65 -25.67 0.12
C VAL A 47 1.59 -26.84 -0.17
N GLY A 48 2.57 -26.66 -1.05
CA GLY A 48 3.54 -27.71 -1.41
C GLY A 48 4.47 -28.09 -0.25
N LYS A 49 4.64 -27.21 0.73
CA LYS A 49 5.37 -27.45 1.99
C LYS A 49 4.68 -26.69 3.13
N PRO A 50 4.83 -27.11 4.40
CA PRO A 50 4.25 -26.40 5.54
C PRO A 50 4.69 -24.94 5.58
N VAL A 51 3.72 -24.03 5.60
CA VAL A 51 3.92 -22.58 5.75
C VAL A 51 3.04 -22.10 6.88
N HIS A 52 3.64 -21.31 7.76
CA HIS A 52 2.95 -20.54 8.79
C HIS A 52 3.53 -19.14 8.74
N LEU A 53 2.72 -18.16 8.34
CA LEU A 53 3.16 -16.77 8.24
C LEU A 53 3.12 -16.13 9.61
N THR A 54 4.24 -15.54 10.01
CA THR A 54 4.28 -14.74 11.23
C THR A 54 3.99 -13.27 10.95
N GLY A 55 3.63 -12.50 11.98
CA GLY A 55 3.48 -11.04 11.87
C GLY A 55 4.72 -10.34 11.30
N ASN A 56 5.92 -10.77 11.68
CA ASN A 56 7.16 -10.27 11.07
C ASN A 56 7.29 -10.62 9.59
N MET A 57 6.85 -11.81 9.15
CA MET A 57 6.90 -12.18 7.73
C MET A 57 5.90 -11.36 6.90
N VAL A 58 4.69 -11.14 7.42
CA VAL A 58 3.70 -10.26 6.74
C VAL A 58 4.24 -8.83 6.69
N TRP A 59 4.89 -8.35 7.75
CA TRP A 59 5.50 -7.02 7.76
C TRP A 59 6.68 -6.91 6.79
N ASP A 60 7.57 -7.90 6.75
CA ASP A 60 8.67 -7.98 5.76
C ASP A 60 8.14 -7.91 4.34
N MET A 61 7.07 -8.66 4.04
CA MET A 61 6.42 -8.58 2.74
C MET A 61 5.91 -7.17 2.46
N GLU A 62 5.20 -6.52 3.39
CA GLU A 62 4.68 -5.17 3.21
C GLU A 62 5.81 -4.17 2.89
N LEU A 63 6.93 -4.25 3.61
CA LEU A 63 8.11 -3.42 3.39
C LEU A 63 8.71 -3.64 1.99
N LYS A 64 8.86 -4.90 1.57
CA LYS A 64 9.41 -5.22 0.24
C LYS A 64 8.48 -4.78 -0.89
N LYS A 65 7.15 -4.91 -0.72
CA LYS A 65 6.13 -4.39 -1.65
C LYS A 65 6.13 -2.86 -1.69
N ALA A 66 6.29 -2.19 -0.56
CA ALA A 66 6.35 -0.73 -0.48
C ALA A 66 7.51 -0.18 -1.32
N TRP A 67 8.68 -0.83 -1.20
CA TRP A 67 9.89 -0.42 -1.91
C TRP A 67 9.91 -0.84 -3.39
N ASN A 68 9.46 -2.07 -3.72
CA ASN A 68 9.52 -2.62 -5.08
C ASN A 68 8.16 -3.18 -5.55
N PRO A 69 7.13 -2.36 -5.74
CA PRO A 69 5.78 -2.84 -5.98
C PRO A 69 5.61 -3.68 -7.26
N ALA A 70 6.33 -3.41 -8.37
CA ALA A 70 6.16 -4.23 -9.58
C ALA A 70 6.52 -5.70 -9.37
N ASN A 71 7.37 -6.01 -8.38
CA ASN A 71 7.75 -7.37 -8.03
C ASN A 71 6.70 -8.10 -7.16
N TYR A 72 5.76 -7.39 -6.55
CA TYR A 72 4.78 -7.95 -5.59
C TYR A 72 3.32 -7.70 -5.97
N ILE A 73 3.06 -6.73 -6.84
CA ILE A 73 1.76 -6.43 -7.41
C ILE A 73 1.87 -6.19 -8.93
N PRO A 74 2.50 -7.09 -9.71
CA PRO A 74 2.71 -6.92 -11.16
C PRO A 74 1.40 -6.83 -11.96
N TYR A 75 0.30 -7.28 -11.37
CA TYR A 75 -1.05 -7.16 -11.94
C TYR A 75 -1.64 -5.74 -11.81
N VAL A 76 -1.05 -4.88 -10.97
CA VAL A 76 -1.40 -3.46 -10.78
C VAL A 76 -0.31 -2.53 -11.31
N VAL A 77 0.96 -2.83 -11.04
CA VAL A 77 2.12 -1.95 -11.30
C VAL A 77 3.03 -2.55 -12.36
N SER A 78 3.31 -1.80 -13.44
CA SER A 78 4.18 -2.19 -14.55
C SER A 78 5.62 -1.68 -14.42
N ARG A 79 5.80 -0.55 -13.75
CA ARG A 79 7.11 0.08 -13.51
C ARG A 79 7.13 0.72 -12.13
N ASP A 80 8.25 0.63 -11.45
CA ASP A 80 8.48 1.28 -10.16
C ASP A 80 9.88 1.91 -10.08
N HIS A 81 9.97 3.01 -9.33
CA HIS A 81 11.22 3.64 -8.93
C HIS A 81 11.02 4.31 -7.57
N ALA A 82 11.84 3.94 -6.57
CA ALA A 82 11.80 4.52 -5.23
C ALA A 82 13.14 5.17 -4.89
N TRP A 83 13.12 6.32 -4.21
CA TRP A 83 14.32 7.07 -3.86
C TRP A 83 14.16 7.91 -2.60
N GLY A 84 15.27 8.49 -2.13
CA GLY A 84 15.26 9.42 -1.01
C GLY A 84 14.97 8.77 0.35
N ARG A 85 15.31 7.48 0.51
CA ARG A 85 15.09 6.76 1.77
C ARG A 85 15.86 7.40 2.92
N TYR A 86 15.13 7.66 3.99
CA TYR A 86 15.64 8.23 5.23
C TYR A 86 15.01 7.53 6.42
N SER A 87 15.81 7.25 7.45
CA SER A 87 15.36 6.67 8.72
C SER A 87 15.51 7.72 9.81
N PHE A 88 14.49 7.83 10.67
CA PHE A 88 14.45 8.74 11.80
C PHE A 88 14.85 8.02 13.10
N ASP A 89 15.16 8.81 14.14
CA ASP A 89 15.59 8.28 15.45
C ASP A 89 14.52 7.43 16.16
N ASP A 90 13.24 7.57 15.77
CA ASP A 90 12.11 6.82 16.32
C ASP A 90 11.82 5.50 15.59
N ASP A 91 12.75 5.05 14.74
CA ASP A 91 12.62 3.86 13.89
C ASP A 91 11.47 3.99 12.86
N SER A 92 11.10 5.22 12.52
CA SER A 92 10.28 5.49 11.34
C SER A 92 11.15 5.68 10.10
N GLU A 93 10.57 5.43 8.93
CA GLU A 93 11.22 5.67 7.65
C GLU A 93 10.36 6.53 6.74
N TYR A 94 11.03 7.22 5.82
CA TYR A 94 10.44 7.98 4.75
C TYR A 94 11.15 7.69 3.43
N PHE A 95 10.40 7.62 2.34
CA PHE A 95 10.93 7.71 0.98
C PHE A 95 9.83 8.18 0.04
N VAL A 96 10.18 8.40 -1.22
CA VAL A 96 9.20 8.68 -2.26
C VAL A 96 9.30 7.62 -3.35
N ARG A 97 8.19 7.40 -4.06
CA ARG A 97 8.17 6.52 -5.22
C ARG A 97 7.32 7.06 -6.34
N GLU A 98 7.76 6.75 -7.56
CA GLU A 98 6.98 6.85 -8.78
C GLU A 98 6.67 5.43 -9.24
N ILE A 99 5.40 5.16 -9.51
CA ILE A 99 4.96 3.91 -10.11
C ILE A 99 4.13 4.19 -11.36
N GLU A 100 4.12 3.25 -12.28
CA GLU A 100 3.17 3.20 -13.39
C GLU A 100 2.12 2.13 -13.06
N ALA A 101 0.88 2.55 -12.85
CA ALA A 101 -0.19 1.72 -12.30
C ALA A 101 -1.48 1.79 -13.10
N LYS A 102 -2.23 0.68 -13.11
CA LYS A 102 -3.60 0.64 -13.64
C LYS A 102 -4.50 1.63 -12.88
N ALA A 103 -5.41 2.27 -13.60
CA ALA A 103 -6.46 3.08 -12.98
C ALA A 103 -7.46 2.19 -12.22
N TRP A 104 -8.06 2.72 -11.16
CA TRP A 104 -9.01 1.96 -10.33
C TRP A 104 -10.28 1.54 -11.07
N ILE A 105 -10.83 2.42 -11.91
CA ILE A 105 -12.14 2.21 -12.56
C ILE A 105 -12.14 2.46 -14.07
N ILE A 106 -11.01 2.90 -14.64
CA ILE A 106 -10.88 3.12 -16.09
C ILE A 106 -10.18 1.91 -16.67
N GLU A 107 -10.95 1.10 -17.40
CA GLU A 107 -10.46 -0.12 -18.04
C GLU A 107 -9.25 0.18 -18.95
N ASP A 108 -8.23 -0.66 -18.87
CA ASP A 108 -6.96 -0.58 -19.61
C ASP A 108 -6.15 0.73 -19.49
N ALA A 109 -6.59 1.68 -18.66
CA ALA A 109 -5.83 2.91 -18.42
C ALA A 109 -4.67 2.66 -17.46
N ILE A 110 -3.49 3.11 -17.87
CA ILE A 110 -2.25 3.03 -17.10
C ILE A 110 -1.64 4.43 -17.06
N GLY A 111 -1.10 4.81 -15.91
CA GLY A 111 -0.49 6.12 -15.76
C GLY A 111 0.39 6.24 -14.51
N PRO A 112 1.03 7.41 -14.33
CA PRO A 112 1.94 7.67 -13.22
C PRO A 112 1.17 7.92 -11.91
N VAL A 113 1.52 7.19 -10.85
CA VAL A 113 1.15 7.46 -9.46
C VAL A 113 2.41 7.83 -8.69
N PHE A 114 2.33 8.93 -7.94
CA PHE A 114 3.42 9.47 -7.15
C PHE A 114 3.04 9.45 -5.68
N GLU A 115 3.91 8.93 -4.83
CA GLU A 115 3.62 8.77 -3.42
C GLU A 115 4.80 9.19 -2.55
N GLU A 116 4.50 9.91 -1.47
CA GLU A 116 5.35 9.95 -0.29
C GLU A 116 4.99 8.77 0.62
N VAL A 117 5.98 8.00 1.05
CA VAL A 117 5.79 6.78 1.84
C VAL A 117 6.39 6.98 3.21
N PHE A 118 5.59 6.74 4.25
CA PHE A 118 5.99 6.85 5.65
C PHE A 118 5.76 5.51 6.34
N ILE A 119 6.74 5.03 7.09
CA ILE A 119 6.72 3.71 7.72
C ILE A 119 6.96 3.88 9.21
N SER A 120 6.15 3.22 10.04
CA SER A 120 6.40 3.05 11.48
C SER A 120 6.59 1.58 11.79
N HIS A 121 7.83 1.18 12.09
CA HIS A 121 8.16 -0.19 12.46
C HIS A 121 7.56 -0.58 13.81
N LYS A 122 7.52 0.38 14.74
CA LYS A 122 6.87 0.22 16.05
C LYS A 122 5.39 -0.11 15.92
N GLU A 123 4.69 0.54 15.00
CA GLU A 123 3.26 0.33 14.79
C GLU A 123 2.95 -0.74 13.73
N ARG A 124 3.96 -1.23 13.01
CA ARG A 124 3.82 -2.08 11.81
C ARG A 124 2.77 -1.52 10.85
N ARG A 125 2.85 -0.21 10.60
CA ARG A 125 1.95 0.56 9.73
C ARG A 125 2.77 1.37 8.73
N MET A 126 2.22 1.57 7.55
CA MET A 126 2.79 2.43 6.53
C MET A 126 1.69 3.21 5.81
N ILE A 127 2.02 4.44 5.44
CA ILE A 127 1.11 5.38 4.81
C ILE A 127 1.73 5.82 3.50
N PHE A 128 0.94 5.70 2.44
CA PHE A 128 1.23 6.16 1.10
C PHE A 128 0.36 7.39 0.85
N LEU A 129 0.97 8.55 0.74
CA LEU A 129 0.27 9.78 0.43
C LEU A 129 0.47 10.13 -1.04
N GLY A 130 -0.57 9.97 -1.85
CA GLY A 130 -0.58 10.41 -3.24
C GLY A 130 -0.28 11.90 -3.39
N ARG A 131 0.56 12.24 -4.38
CA ARG A 131 1.00 13.60 -4.70
C ARG A 131 0.77 13.93 -6.17
N ASP A 132 0.44 15.19 -6.46
CA ASP A 132 0.35 15.70 -7.84
C ASP A 132 1.74 15.87 -8.48
N LYS A 133 2.77 16.01 -7.64
CA LYS A 133 4.15 16.27 -8.05
C LYS A 133 5.15 15.67 -7.07
N LEU A 134 6.32 15.31 -7.59
CA LEU A 134 7.48 14.91 -6.79
C LEU A 134 8.74 15.64 -7.27
N THR A 135 9.71 15.72 -6.37
CA THR A 135 11.08 16.12 -6.71
C THR A 135 11.93 14.86 -6.89
N THR A 136 12.54 14.72 -8.07
CA THR A 136 13.44 13.61 -8.39
C THR A 136 14.79 13.76 -7.67
N GLU A 137 15.60 12.69 -7.70
CA GLU A 137 16.97 12.68 -7.18
C GLU A 137 17.88 13.74 -7.82
N THR A 138 17.53 14.19 -9.03
CA THR A 138 18.23 15.25 -9.77
C THR A 138 17.72 16.65 -9.46
N GLY A 139 16.75 16.79 -8.54
CA GLY A 139 16.11 18.06 -8.19
C GLY A 139 15.04 18.53 -9.18
N LYS A 140 14.71 17.73 -10.21
CA LYS A 140 13.66 18.07 -11.17
C LYS A 140 12.28 17.82 -10.56
N THR A 141 11.32 18.69 -10.83
CA THR A 141 9.91 18.42 -10.51
C THR A 141 9.25 17.63 -11.63
N ILE A 142 8.60 16.52 -11.28
CA ILE A 142 7.71 15.74 -12.16
C ILE A 142 6.26 15.89 -11.71
N ARG A 143 5.30 15.72 -12.62
CA ARG A 143 3.85 15.85 -12.34
C ARG A 143 3.07 14.65 -12.87
N THR A 144 2.02 14.27 -12.15
CA THR A 144 1.03 13.30 -12.63
C THR A 144 0.25 13.89 -13.81
N ASN A 145 -0.49 13.06 -14.54
CA ASN A 145 -1.26 13.45 -15.73
C ASN A 145 -2.78 13.39 -15.51
N GLU A 146 -3.24 13.38 -14.24
CA GLU A 146 -4.67 13.38 -13.85
C GLU A 146 -5.50 12.23 -14.45
N TYR A 147 -4.85 11.15 -14.90
CA TYR A 147 -5.54 9.99 -15.49
C TYR A 147 -6.47 9.27 -14.50
N GLN A 148 -6.20 9.43 -13.20
CA GLN A 148 -7.10 9.08 -12.11
C GLN A 148 -6.91 10.06 -10.95
N PRO A 149 -7.88 10.15 -10.01
CA PRO A 149 -7.73 10.96 -8.81
C PRO A 149 -6.53 10.53 -7.96
N LEU A 150 -5.98 11.47 -7.22
CA LEU A 150 -5.01 11.14 -6.16
C LEU A 150 -5.70 10.29 -5.09
N PHE A 151 -4.92 9.48 -4.39
CA PHE A 151 -5.42 8.68 -3.29
C PHE A 151 -4.36 8.55 -2.20
N HIS A 152 -4.80 8.22 -0.99
CA HIS A 152 -3.92 7.80 0.09
C HIS A 152 -4.24 6.38 0.48
N VAL A 153 -3.21 5.62 0.84
CA VAL A 153 -3.35 4.23 1.25
C VAL A 153 -2.66 4.03 2.58
N GLU A 154 -3.27 3.27 3.46
CA GLU A 154 -2.62 2.75 4.66
C GLU A 154 -2.56 1.24 4.57
N HIS A 155 -1.37 0.68 4.78
CA HIS A 155 -1.19 -0.75 5.01
C HIS A 155 -0.69 -0.99 6.43
N GLY A 156 -0.97 -2.16 6.98
CA GLY A 156 -0.39 -2.57 8.24
C GLY A 156 -0.51 -4.05 8.55
N VAL A 157 0.08 -4.42 9.67
CA VAL A 157 -0.01 -5.77 10.25
C VAL A 157 -0.51 -5.65 11.68
N ALA A 158 -1.71 -6.18 11.91
CA ALA A 158 -2.31 -6.29 13.23
C ALA A 158 -2.35 -7.77 13.67
N GLY A 159 -3.07 -8.05 14.76
CA GLY A 159 -3.15 -9.40 15.32
C GLY A 159 -1.92 -9.79 16.12
N THR A 160 -1.72 -11.10 16.28
CA THR A 160 -0.58 -11.66 17.02
C THR A 160 0.49 -12.14 16.05
N GLU A 161 1.67 -12.47 16.57
CA GLU A 161 2.75 -12.99 15.73
C GLU A 161 2.36 -14.30 15.02
N ASP A 162 1.55 -15.17 15.64
CA ASP A 162 1.13 -16.45 15.04
C ASP A 162 -0.26 -16.40 14.35
N ALA A 163 -0.97 -15.29 14.51
CA ALA A 163 -2.25 -15.02 13.85
C ALA A 163 -2.25 -13.58 13.32
N PRO A 164 -1.43 -13.28 12.30
CA PRO A 164 -1.32 -11.93 11.78
C PRO A 164 -2.52 -11.58 10.91
N LEU A 165 -3.00 -10.35 11.09
CA LEU A 165 -4.03 -9.74 10.26
C LEU A 165 -3.36 -8.76 9.29
N ASN A 166 -3.69 -8.84 8.01
CA ASN A 166 -3.27 -7.83 7.03
C ASN A 166 -4.33 -6.74 6.95
N THR A 167 -3.98 -5.51 7.35
CA THR A 167 -4.91 -4.37 7.37
C THR A 167 -4.66 -3.46 6.17
N TRP A 168 -5.73 -2.97 5.55
CA TRP A 168 -5.63 -2.13 4.37
C TRP A 168 -6.80 -1.14 4.28
N ARG A 169 -6.47 0.14 4.14
CA ARG A 169 -7.43 1.24 3.96
C ARG A 169 -7.01 2.12 2.79
N ILE A 170 -7.97 2.65 2.06
CA ILE A 170 -7.75 3.63 1.00
C ILE A 170 -8.74 4.78 1.08
N VAL A 171 -8.28 5.97 0.74
CA VAL A 171 -9.12 7.13 0.48
C VAL A 171 -8.76 7.74 -0.86
N ILE A 172 -9.73 7.80 -1.77
CA ILE A 172 -9.63 8.46 -3.07
C ILE A 172 -10.04 9.92 -2.88
N LEU A 173 -9.15 10.84 -3.26
CA LEU A 173 -9.32 12.28 -3.11
C LEU A 173 -10.18 12.85 -4.24
N THR A 174 -11.49 12.65 -4.14
CA THR A 174 -12.48 13.15 -5.08
C THR A 174 -13.08 14.48 -4.63
N GLU A 175 -13.64 15.26 -5.57
CA GLU A 175 -14.36 16.49 -5.21
C GLU A 175 -15.68 16.22 -4.50
N ASN A 176 -16.31 15.08 -4.85
CA ASN A 176 -17.52 14.54 -4.26
C ASN A 176 -17.38 13.04 -4.09
N ASN A 177 -18.08 12.47 -3.11
CA ASN A 177 -18.07 11.03 -2.91
C ASN A 177 -18.57 10.35 -4.19
N ASP A 178 -17.75 9.46 -4.74
CA ASP A 178 -18.01 8.70 -5.95
C ASP A 178 -18.00 7.20 -5.61
N PRO A 179 -19.18 6.58 -5.45
CA PRO A 179 -19.30 5.17 -5.12
C PRO A 179 -18.75 4.21 -6.17
N LEU A 180 -18.49 4.66 -7.42
CA LEU A 180 -17.90 3.78 -8.44
C LEU A 180 -16.53 3.26 -8.01
N TYR A 181 -15.78 4.05 -7.23
CA TYR A 181 -14.50 3.62 -6.68
C TYR A 181 -14.61 2.51 -5.63
N HIS A 182 -15.80 2.16 -5.12
CA HIS A 182 -15.95 0.99 -4.26
C HIS A 182 -15.88 -0.32 -5.05
N GLN A 183 -16.31 -0.33 -6.31
CA GLN A 183 -16.44 -1.54 -7.11
C GLN A 183 -15.17 -2.41 -7.14
N PRO A 184 -13.97 -1.90 -7.47
CA PRO A 184 -12.77 -2.75 -7.50
C PRO A 184 -12.46 -3.39 -6.14
N PHE A 185 -12.71 -2.70 -5.04
CA PHE A 185 -12.45 -3.22 -3.70
C PHE A 185 -13.50 -4.24 -3.26
N GLU A 186 -14.76 -4.02 -3.61
CA GLU A 186 -15.81 -5.03 -3.39
C GLU A 186 -15.55 -6.31 -4.19
N GLU A 187 -15.04 -6.18 -5.42
CA GLU A 187 -14.63 -7.32 -6.23
C GLU A 187 -13.44 -8.07 -5.60
N MET A 188 -12.46 -7.36 -5.03
CA MET A 188 -11.38 -7.98 -4.25
C MET A 188 -11.92 -8.75 -3.03
N VAL A 189 -12.87 -8.18 -2.29
CA VAL A 189 -13.51 -8.86 -1.15
C VAL A 189 -14.27 -10.12 -1.60
N LYS A 190 -15.04 -10.02 -2.69
CA LYS A 190 -15.81 -11.14 -3.26
C LYS A 190 -14.88 -12.23 -3.79
N ALA A 191 -13.76 -11.85 -4.40
CA ALA A 191 -12.77 -12.79 -4.89
C ALA A 191 -12.22 -13.64 -3.75
N GLY A 192 -12.01 -13.06 -2.56
CA GLY A 192 -11.54 -13.77 -1.37
C GLY A 192 -10.17 -14.42 -1.56
N GLY A 193 -9.73 -15.17 -0.55
CA GLY A 193 -8.36 -15.68 -0.49
C GLY A 193 -7.37 -14.64 0.06
N LEU A 194 -6.09 -14.90 -0.09
CA LEU A 194 -5.02 -13.99 0.29
C LEU A 194 -4.92 -12.85 -0.74
N PRO A 195 -4.56 -11.63 -0.31
CA PRO A 195 -4.08 -10.61 -1.23
C PRO A 195 -2.96 -11.16 -2.10
N GLY A 196 -2.99 -10.90 -3.42
CA GLY A 196 -2.06 -11.52 -4.36
C GLY A 196 -0.57 -11.26 -4.07
N PHE A 197 -0.24 -10.16 -3.38
CA PHE A 197 1.14 -9.90 -2.95
C PHE A 197 1.65 -10.91 -1.90
N LEU A 198 0.76 -11.43 -1.03
CA LEU A 198 1.12 -12.46 -0.06
C LEU A 198 1.31 -13.81 -0.77
N GLU A 199 0.48 -14.11 -1.77
CA GLU A 199 0.69 -15.29 -2.61
C GLU A 199 2.05 -15.24 -3.31
N ILE A 200 2.44 -14.09 -3.87
CA ILE A 200 3.75 -13.90 -4.51
C ILE A 200 4.88 -14.07 -3.50
N TYR A 201 4.76 -13.48 -2.31
CA TYR A 201 5.76 -13.61 -1.26
C TYR A 201 5.95 -15.06 -0.80
N ILE A 202 4.86 -15.79 -0.56
CA ILE A 202 4.92 -17.20 -0.15
C ILE A 202 5.57 -18.05 -1.25
N ASN A 203 5.16 -17.87 -2.50
CA ASN A 203 5.72 -18.63 -3.63
C ASN A 203 7.21 -18.32 -3.86
N ARG A 204 7.59 -17.05 -3.84
CA ARG A 204 8.91 -16.60 -4.28
C ARG A 204 9.91 -16.47 -3.16
N ASP A 205 9.54 -15.78 -2.08
CA ASP A 205 10.43 -15.44 -0.99
C ASP A 205 10.51 -16.59 0.05
N LEU A 206 9.39 -17.31 0.26
CA LEU A 206 9.37 -18.50 1.12
C LEU A 206 9.56 -19.82 0.35
N ASP A 207 9.62 -19.77 -0.98
CA ASP A 207 9.80 -20.92 -1.87
C ASP A 207 8.71 -22.00 -1.64
N ALA A 208 7.49 -21.59 -1.34
CA ALA A 208 6.37 -22.49 -1.05
C ALA A 208 5.29 -22.37 -2.13
N GLN A 209 5.19 -23.39 -2.98
CA GLN A 209 4.17 -23.41 -4.02
C GLN A 209 2.75 -23.38 -3.43
N LEU A 210 1.94 -22.46 -3.94
CA LEU A 210 0.53 -22.32 -3.60
C LEU A 210 -0.36 -22.66 -4.79
N SER A 211 -1.41 -23.44 -4.52
CA SER A 211 -2.55 -23.59 -5.43
C SER A 211 -3.84 -23.31 -4.68
N ARG A 212 -4.72 -22.53 -5.30
CA ARG A 212 -6.04 -22.22 -4.75
C ARG A 212 -6.95 -23.45 -4.89
N LYS A 213 -7.72 -23.75 -3.84
CA LYS A 213 -8.72 -24.84 -3.79
C LYS A 213 -9.99 -24.52 -4.57
#